data_AF-A0A9D8ETZ9-F1
#
_entry.id   AF-A0A9D8ETZ9-F1
#
_cell.length_a   1.000
_cell.length_b   1.000
_cell.length_c   1.000
_cell.angle_alpha   90.00
_cell.angle_beta   90.00
_cell.angle_gamma   90.00
#
_symmetry.space_group_name_H-M   'P 1'
#
loop_
_entity.id
_entity.type
_entity.pdbx_description
1 polymer ?
#
loop_
_entity_poly.entity_id
_entity_poly.type
_entity_poly.pdbx_seq_one_letter_code
_entity_poly.pdbx_strand_id
1 'polypeptide(L)'
;MRPGRLLTFALSILVISGPVWAQAPTPEKVSSPNVKILTDLYAQQFQEEMNLIVQGLGVTCDLCHVPRNFASEDKPIKLKARQMLEMTRALNKQYFPDYKPKEGESVLGRVTCYTCHKGEQLPKTSIGR
;
A
#
# COMPACT_ATOMS: atom_id res chain seq x y z
N MET A 1 -23.57 39.51 -66.92
CA MET A 1 -24.26 40.43 -65.99
C MET A 1 -25.47 39.73 -65.39
N ARG A 2 -25.64 39.82 -64.06
CA ARG A 2 -26.78 39.39 -63.21
C ARG A 2 -26.93 37.86 -62.91
N PRO A 3 -27.44 37.50 -61.71
CA PRO A 3 -26.57 37.06 -60.61
C PRO A 3 -26.90 35.64 -60.08
N GLY A 4 -25.88 34.93 -59.61
CA GLY A 4 -26.02 33.62 -58.95
C GLY A 4 -26.61 33.78 -57.55
N ARG A 5 -27.81 33.23 -57.34
CA ARG A 5 -28.53 33.21 -56.07
C ARG A 5 -27.95 32.16 -55.12
N LEU A 6 -27.77 32.61 -53.88
CA LEU A 6 -27.37 31.85 -52.70
C LEU A 6 -28.19 30.57 -52.46
N LEU A 7 -27.52 29.50 -52.06
CA LEU A 7 -28.06 28.53 -51.10
C LEU A 7 -26.93 28.05 -50.18
N THR A 8 -26.80 28.72 -49.04
CA THR A 8 -25.94 28.31 -47.92
C THR A 8 -26.60 27.16 -47.18
N PHE A 9 -26.10 25.94 -47.34
CA PHE A 9 -26.43 24.83 -46.45
C PHE A 9 -25.60 24.97 -45.16
N ALA A 10 -26.22 25.51 -44.11
CA ALA A 10 -25.66 25.46 -42.76
C ALA A 10 -25.84 24.04 -42.22
N LEU A 11 -24.80 23.21 -42.34
CA LEU A 11 -24.75 21.88 -41.72
C LEU A 11 -24.37 22.07 -40.24
N SER A 12 -25.38 22.18 -39.38
CA SER A 12 -25.21 22.21 -37.93
C SER A 12 -24.60 20.89 -37.46
N ILE A 13 -23.30 20.90 -37.14
CA ILE A 13 -22.62 19.79 -36.44
C ILE A 13 -23.16 19.78 -35.02
N LEU A 14 -24.07 18.84 -34.75
CA LEU A 14 -24.52 18.53 -33.40
C LEU A 14 -23.38 17.77 -32.70
N VAL A 15 -22.56 18.48 -31.91
CA VAL A 15 -21.56 17.85 -31.04
C VAL A 15 -22.34 17.12 -29.94
N ILE A 16 -22.47 15.80 -30.08
CA ILE A 16 -23.07 14.94 -29.07
C ILE A 16 -22.06 14.81 -27.94
N SER A 17 -22.20 15.67 -26.94
CA SER A 17 -21.52 15.57 -25.65
C SER A 17 -22.03 14.34 -24.91
N GLY A 18 -21.51 13.17 -25.25
CA GLY A 18 -21.72 11.97 -24.45
C GLY A 18 -21.13 12.17 -23.04
N PRO A 19 -21.77 11.65 -21.98
CA PRO A 19 -21.23 11.76 -20.63
C PRO A 19 -19.88 11.05 -20.58
N VAL A 20 -18.82 11.79 -20.24
CA VAL A 20 -17.54 11.22 -19.83
C VAL A 20 -17.82 10.45 -18.54
N TRP A 21 -18.09 9.15 -18.64
CA TRP A 21 -18.10 8.28 -17.48
C TRP A 21 -16.69 8.25 -16.94
N ALA A 22 -16.47 8.89 -15.78
CA ALA A 22 -15.23 8.76 -15.04
C ALA A 22 -15.05 7.29 -14.67
N GLN A 23 -14.17 6.58 -15.39
CA GLN A 23 -13.74 5.25 -14.99
C GLN A 23 -13.04 5.37 -13.64
N ALA A 24 -13.49 4.56 -12.67
CA ALA A 24 -12.79 4.45 -11.40
C ALA A 24 -11.33 4.03 -11.68
N PRO A 25 -10.34 4.66 -11.02
CA PRO A 25 -8.95 4.32 -11.22
C PRO A 25 -8.71 2.84 -10.94
N THR A 26 -7.98 2.17 -11.83
CA THR A 26 -7.60 0.77 -11.65
C THR A 26 -6.72 0.63 -10.41
N PRO A 27 -6.95 -0.36 -9.54
CA PRO A 27 -6.09 -0.59 -8.38
C PRO A 27 -4.65 -0.83 -8.83
N GLU A 28 -3.73 0.05 -8.43
CA GLU A 28 -2.30 -0.09 -8.71
C GLU A 28 -1.58 -0.71 -7.51
N LYS A 29 -0.60 -1.57 -7.80
CA LYS A 29 0.34 -2.07 -6.79
C LYS A 29 1.24 -0.94 -6.32
N VAL A 30 1.74 -1.06 -5.10
CA VAL A 30 2.64 -0.05 -4.56
C VAL A 30 3.92 0.00 -5.41
N SER A 31 4.20 1.16 -5.99
CA SER A 31 5.36 1.39 -6.85
C SER A 31 6.21 2.49 -6.24
N SER A 32 7.18 2.09 -5.41
CA SER A 32 8.15 2.98 -4.79
C SER A 32 9.50 2.29 -4.69
N PRO A 33 10.61 2.95 -5.02
CA PRO A 33 11.94 2.34 -5.02
C PRO A 33 12.37 1.83 -3.63
N ASN A 34 11.75 2.34 -2.56
CA ASN A 34 12.10 1.98 -1.18
C ASN A 34 11.12 0.96 -0.55
N VAL A 35 10.15 0.46 -1.32
CA VAL A 35 9.39 -0.74 -0.97
C VAL A 35 10.13 -1.95 -1.55
N LYS A 36 10.78 -2.72 -0.68
CA LYS A 36 11.64 -3.85 -1.09
C LYS A 36 11.06 -5.23 -0.76
N ILE A 37 10.20 -5.30 0.25
CA ILE A 37 9.63 -6.55 0.76
C ILE A 37 8.18 -6.66 0.33
N LEU A 38 7.32 -5.72 0.73
CA LEU A 38 5.88 -5.71 0.43
C LEU A 38 5.55 -5.20 -0.99
N THR A 39 6.22 -5.69 -2.02
CA THR A 39 6.12 -5.20 -3.41
C THR A 39 4.88 -5.70 -4.16
N ASP A 40 4.23 -6.73 -3.65
CA ASP A 40 3.13 -7.44 -4.30
C ASP A 40 1.74 -6.91 -3.93
N LEU A 41 1.68 -5.93 -3.02
CA LEU A 41 0.45 -5.38 -2.46
C LEU A 41 -0.12 -4.21 -3.28
N TYR A 42 -1.45 -4.11 -3.32
CA TYR A 42 -2.14 -2.88 -3.71
C TYR A 42 -1.94 -1.78 -2.67
N ALA A 43 -2.04 -0.51 -3.08
CA ALA A 43 -1.79 0.63 -2.20
C ALA A 43 -2.59 0.58 -0.88
N GLN A 44 -3.85 0.15 -0.94
CA GLN A 44 -4.70 -0.01 0.25
C GLN A 44 -4.17 -1.10 1.19
N GLN A 45 -3.89 -2.30 0.66
CA GLN A 45 -3.36 -3.42 1.45
C GLN A 45 -2.00 -3.08 2.07
N PHE A 46 -1.16 -2.33 1.35
CA PHE A 46 0.12 -1.85 1.87
C PHE A 46 -0.10 -0.92 3.07
N GLN A 47 -1.03 0.03 2.97
CA GLN A 47 -1.33 0.95 4.07
C GLN A 47 -1.95 0.22 5.28
N GLU A 48 -2.84 -0.74 5.04
CA GLU A 48 -3.44 -1.58 6.08
C GLU A 48 -2.36 -2.40 6.81
N GLU A 49 -1.43 -3.01 6.08
CA GLU A 49 -0.32 -3.75 6.69
C GLU A 49 0.58 -2.81 7.52
N MET A 50 0.88 -1.60 7.05
CA MET A 50 1.60 -0.61 7.86
C MET A 50 0.87 -0.27 9.16
N ASN A 51 -0.46 -0.15 9.11
CA ASN A 51 -1.28 0.08 10.29
C ASN A 51 -1.24 -1.12 11.26
N LEU A 52 -1.27 -2.35 10.75
CA LEU A 52 -1.17 -3.57 11.57
C LEU A 52 0.21 -3.71 12.22
N ILE A 53 1.27 -3.33 11.51
CA ILE A 53 2.63 -3.29 12.05
C ILE A 53 2.70 -2.32 13.22
N VAL A 54 2.31 -1.06 13.07
CA VAL A 54 2.41 -0.08 14.16
C VAL A 54 1.54 -0.46 15.37
N GLN A 55 0.37 -1.06 15.15
CA GLN A 55 -0.47 -1.64 16.21
C GLN A 55 0.25 -2.79 16.92
N GLY A 56 0.87 -3.70 16.17
CA GLY A 56 1.60 -4.85 16.71
C GLY A 56 2.80 -4.46 17.59
N LEU A 57 3.42 -3.32 17.29
CA LEU A 57 4.52 -2.74 18.05
C LEU A 57 4.09 -1.72 19.13
N GLY A 58 2.84 -1.25 19.13
CA GLY A 58 2.37 -0.20 20.04
C GLY A 58 3.08 1.14 19.86
N VAL A 59 3.36 1.50 18.61
CA VAL A 59 4.10 2.72 18.23
C VAL A 59 3.31 3.53 17.21
N THR A 60 3.81 4.71 16.86
CA THR A 60 3.25 5.57 15.82
C THR A 60 4.13 5.56 14.56
N CYS A 61 3.57 5.97 13.42
CA CYS A 61 4.23 5.92 12.11
C CYS A 61 5.57 6.67 12.08
N ASP A 62 5.65 7.77 12.82
CA ASP A 62 6.83 8.64 12.91
C ASP A 62 7.98 8.00 13.67
N LEU A 63 7.79 6.89 14.39
CA LEU A 63 8.94 6.13 14.90
C LEU A 63 9.82 5.69 13.73
N CYS A 64 9.22 5.07 12.72
CA CYS A 64 9.93 4.49 11.58
C CYS A 64 10.06 5.42 10.37
N HIS A 65 9.08 6.29 10.13
CA HIS A 65 9.07 7.15 8.96
C HIS A 65 9.46 8.59 9.30
N VAL A 66 10.05 9.27 8.32
CA VAL A 66 10.21 10.73 8.37
C VAL A 66 8.84 11.34 8.02
N PRO A 67 8.25 12.21 8.86
CA PRO A 67 6.99 12.87 8.56
C PRO A 67 7.07 13.56 7.20
N ARG A 68 6.00 13.46 6.40
CA ARG A 68 5.93 14.00 5.02
C ARG A 68 6.90 13.40 4.01
N ASN A 69 7.79 12.48 4.40
CA ASN A 69 8.68 11.75 3.51
C ASN A 69 8.81 10.27 3.93
N PHE A 70 7.72 9.50 3.73
CA PHE A 70 7.66 8.09 4.11
C PHE A 70 8.66 7.21 3.35
N ALA A 71 9.11 7.65 2.17
CA ALA A 71 10.11 6.94 1.37
C ALA A 71 11.52 7.07 1.96
N SER A 72 11.82 8.11 2.77
CA SER A 72 13.14 8.30 3.39
C SER A 72 13.58 7.06 4.20
N GLU A 73 14.88 6.77 4.12
CA GLU A 73 15.56 5.71 4.88
C GLU A 73 16.46 6.30 5.99
N ASP A 74 16.34 7.61 6.29
CA ASP A 74 17.21 8.31 7.24
C ASP A 74 17.03 7.81 8.69
N LYS A 75 15.90 7.16 8.98
CA LYS A 75 15.64 6.56 10.28
C LYS A 75 16.14 5.11 10.32
N PRO A 76 17.14 4.77 11.16
CA PRO A 76 17.72 3.43 11.21
C PRO A 76 16.71 2.36 11.66
N ILE A 77 15.68 2.74 12.44
CA ILE A 77 14.63 1.82 12.86
C ILE A 77 13.80 1.29 11.67
N LYS A 78 13.69 2.03 10.56
CA LYS A 78 13.04 1.57 9.32
C LYS A 78 13.80 0.40 8.70
N LEU A 79 15.13 0.47 8.69
CA LEU A 79 15.99 -0.62 8.21
C LEU A 79 15.85 -1.85 9.10
N LYS A 80 15.80 -1.67 10.43
CA LYS A 80 15.55 -2.76 11.37
C LYS A 80 14.17 -3.40 11.15
N ALA A 81 13.13 -2.61 10.96
CA ALA A 81 11.78 -3.09 10.66
C ALA A 81 11.74 -3.90 9.35
N ARG A 82 12.50 -3.49 8.31
CA ARG A 82 12.65 -4.27 7.07
C ARG A 82 13.25 -5.66 7.32
N GLN A 83 14.29 -5.75 8.15
CA GLN A 83 14.87 -7.03 8.53
C GLN A 83 13.85 -7.91 9.29
N MET A 84 13.00 -7.32 10.13
CA MET A 84 11.94 -8.06 10.82
C MET A 84 10.85 -8.55 9.87
N LEU A 85 10.51 -7.78 8.82
CA LEU A 85 9.60 -8.24 7.77
C LEU A 85 10.16 -9.44 7.02
N GLU A 86 11.46 -9.41 6.67
CA GLU A 86 12.15 -10.55 6.04
C GLU A 86 12.09 -11.80 6.93
N MET A 87 12.45 -11.67 8.20
CA MET A 87 12.38 -12.75 9.19
C MET A 87 10.96 -13.30 9.32
N THR A 88 9.96 -12.42 9.45
CA THR A 88 8.56 -12.83 9.65
C THR A 88 8.02 -13.58 8.44
N ARG A 89 8.34 -13.12 7.22
CA ARG A 89 8.00 -13.84 6.00
C ARG A 89 8.70 -15.20 5.91
N ALA A 90 9.96 -15.27 6.30
CA ALA A 90 10.70 -16.53 6.35
C ALA A 90 10.06 -17.53 7.33
N LEU A 91 9.72 -17.09 8.54
CA LEU A 91 9.04 -17.92 9.54
C LEU A 91 7.70 -18.44 9.03
N ASN A 92 6.86 -17.58 8.46
CA ASN A 92 5.56 -18.01 7.93
C ASN A 92 5.70 -18.97 6.75
N LYS A 93 6.64 -18.69 5.83
CA LYS A 93 6.89 -19.60 4.70
C LYS A 93 7.37 -20.97 5.18
N GLN A 94 8.23 -21.01 6.19
CA GLN A 94 8.84 -22.25 6.66
C GLN A 94 7.87 -23.09 7.52
N TYR A 95 7.15 -22.46 8.44
CA TYR A 95 6.38 -23.17 9.46
C TYR A 95 4.87 -23.15 9.23
N PHE A 96 4.36 -22.22 8.40
CA PHE A 96 2.94 -22.06 8.12
C PHE A 96 2.66 -21.89 6.62
N PRO A 97 3.20 -22.75 5.73
CA PRO A 97 3.11 -22.57 4.29
C PRO A 97 1.66 -22.59 3.76
N ASP A 98 0.76 -23.30 4.44
CA ASP A 98 -0.64 -23.44 4.04
C ASP A 98 -1.55 -22.35 4.63
N TYR A 99 -1.02 -21.48 5.50
CA TYR A 99 -1.81 -20.41 6.09
C TYR A 99 -2.14 -19.35 5.05
N LYS A 100 -3.44 -19.03 4.93
CA LYS A 100 -3.95 -17.99 4.04
C LYS A 100 -4.63 -16.92 4.89
N PRO A 101 -4.06 -15.70 4.98
CA PRO A 101 -4.70 -14.58 5.67
C PRO A 101 -6.10 -14.33 5.10
N LYS A 102 -7.05 -14.04 6.00
CA LYS A 102 -8.37 -13.54 5.60
C LYS A 102 -8.31 -12.03 5.36
N GLU A 103 -9.35 -11.50 4.73
CA GLU A 103 -9.52 -10.06 4.62
C GLU A 103 -9.46 -9.40 6.01
N GLY A 104 -8.70 -8.31 6.12
CA GLY A 104 -8.45 -7.61 7.38
C GLY A 104 -7.38 -8.23 8.28
N GLU A 105 -6.87 -9.43 7.98
CA GLU A 105 -5.70 -9.99 8.67
C GLU A 105 -4.39 -9.51 8.03
N SER A 106 -3.29 -9.61 8.79
CA SER A 106 -1.97 -9.26 8.27
C SER A 106 -1.60 -10.13 7.09
N VAL A 107 -1.09 -9.48 6.03
CA VAL A 107 -0.62 -10.17 4.83
C VAL A 107 0.70 -10.93 5.07
N LEU A 108 1.33 -10.75 6.24
CA LEU A 108 2.55 -11.48 6.62
C LEU A 108 2.28 -12.97 6.89
N GLY A 109 1.07 -13.33 7.29
CA GLY A 109 0.69 -14.70 7.61
C GLY A 109 0.30 -14.91 9.07
N ARG A 110 0.51 -16.14 9.56
CA ARG A 110 0.11 -16.58 10.89
C ARG A 110 0.92 -15.93 12.02
N VAL A 111 2.22 -15.82 11.83
CA VAL A 111 3.12 -15.07 12.72
C VAL A 111 3.14 -13.62 12.26
N THR A 112 2.92 -12.70 13.18
CA THR A 112 2.93 -11.25 12.92
C THR A 112 3.83 -10.55 13.92
N CYS A 113 3.99 -9.24 13.77
CA CYS A 113 4.72 -8.41 14.72
C CYS A 113 4.17 -8.59 16.15
N TYR A 114 2.85 -8.67 16.29
CA TYR A 114 2.18 -8.80 17.58
C TYR A 114 2.51 -10.11 18.31
N THR A 115 2.80 -11.20 17.58
CA THR A 115 3.14 -12.50 18.16
C THR A 115 4.28 -12.39 19.19
N CYS A 116 5.29 -11.57 18.89
CA CYS A 116 6.44 -11.35 19.77
C CYS A 116 6.38 -10.00 20.52
N HIS A 117 6.01 -8.92 19.83
CA HIS A 117 6.01 -7.57 20.39
C HIS A 117 4.88 -7.31 21.36
N LYS A 118 3.71 -7.95 21.17
CA LYS A 118 2.53 -7.82 22.04
C LYS A 118 2.15 -6.36 22.34
N GLY A 119 2.25 -5.48 21.34
CA GLY A 119 1.93 -4.06 21.48
C GLY A 119 3.02 -3.23 22.16
N GLU A 120 4.27 -3.71 22.19
CA GLU A 120 5.41 -2.94 22.71
C GLU A 120 6.59 -2.93 21.72
N GLN A 121 7.32 -1.81 21.67
CA GLN A 121 8.42 -1.63 20.71
C GLN A 121 9.51 -2.70 20.91
N LEU A 122 9.72 -3.14 22.14
CA LEU A 122 10.64 -4.23 22.47
C LEU A 122 9.82 -5.48 22.79
N PRO A 123 10.17 -6.66 22.24
CA PRO A 123 9.50 -7.90 22.58
C PRO A 123 9.58 -8.19 24.08
N LYS A 124 8.47 -8.66 24.65
CA LYS A 124 8.45 -9.21 26.02
C LYS A 124 9.22 -10.52 26.01
N THR A 125 10.52 -10.45 26.25
CA THR A 125 11.36 -11.64 26.38
C THR A 125 10.85 -12.46 27.56
N SER A 126 10.28 -13.64 27.30
CA SER A 126 10.39 -14.71 28.27
C SER A 126 11.86 -15.16 28.26
N ILE A 127 12.52 -15.00 29.41
CA ILE A 127 13.91 -15.34 29.74
C ILE A 127 14.91 -14.15 29.64
N GLY A 128 15.08 -13.48 30.79
CA GLY A 128 16.40 -13.11 31.29
C GLY A 128 16.95 -11.71 30.98
N ARG A 129 16.41 -10.68 31.65
CA ARG A 129 17.24 -9.66 32.29
C ARG A 129 16.52 -9.09 33.51
#